data_AF-A0A4R6G555-F1
#
_entry.id   AF-A0A4R6G555-F1
#
_cell.length_a   1.000
_cell.length_b   1.000
_cell.length_c   1.000
_cell.angle_alpha   90.00
_cell.angle_beta   90.00
_cell.angle_gamma   90.00
#
_symmetry.space_group_name_H-M   'P 1'
#
loop_
_entity.id
_entity.type
_entity.pdbx_description
1 polymer ?
#
loop_
_entity_poly.entity_id
_entity_poly.type
_entity_poly.pdbx_seq_one_letter_code
_entity_poly.pdbx_strand_id
1 'polypeptide(L)'
;MNDTAHLPPFPDRLSVDPRSPYYNAAIFEYDVGIKLNDRVRTEVEEYCISEGWIKVPAGKALDRKGNPLMTKVKGKVEPFYR
;
A
#
# COMPACT_ATOMS: atom_id res chain seq x y z
N MET A 1 19.24 5.97 20.37
CA MET A 1 18.00 6.74 20.61
C MET A 1 16.90 6.02 19.86
N ASN A 2 15.88 5.56 20.56
CA ASN A 2 14.87 4.61 20.07
C ASN A 2 13.73 5.36 19.37
N ASP A 3 13.91 5.73 18.10
CA ASP A 3 12.86 6.37 17.29
C ASP A 3 11.78 5.40 16.78
N THR A 4 11.78 4.14 17.23
CA THR A 4 10.71 3.19 16.88
C THR A 4 9.40 3.48 17.63
N ALA A 5 9.43 4.29 18.69
CA ALA A 5 8.26 4.56 19.54
C ALA A 5 7.26 5.58 18.97
N HIS A 6 7.62 6.34 17.93
CA HIS A 6 6.77 7.41 17.39
C HIS A 6 6.09 7.08 16.05
N LEU A 7 6.40 5.94 15.44
CA LEU A 7 5.80 5.56 14.16
C LEU A 7 4.34 5.13 14.37
N PRO A 8 3.39 5.67 13.60
CA PRO A 8 2.00 5.25 13.69
C PRO A 8 1.88 3.75 13.35
N PRO A 9 1.02 2.98 14.03
CA PRO A 9 0.76 1.61 13.62
C PRO A 9 0.10 1.56 12.24
N PHE A 10 0.44 0.57 11.43
CA PHE A 10 -0.23 0.36 10.14
C PHE A 10 -1.69 -0.06 10.34
N PRO A 11 -2.66 0.57 9.65
CA PRO A 11 -4.05 0.15 9.67
C PRO A 11 -4.23 -1.14 8.87
N ASP A 12 -5.35 -1.82 9.09
CA ASP A 12 -5.74 -3.02 8.35
C ASP A 12 -5.83 -2.75 6.83
N ARG A 13 -6.32 -1.57 6.47
CA ARG A 13 -6.43 -1.09 5.09
C ARG A 13 -5.87 0.32 4.99
N LEU A 14 -5.00 0.54 4.00
CA LEU A 14 -4.42 1.84 3.70
C LEU A 14 -4.47 2.07 2.19
N SER A 15 -4.82 3.28 1.80
CA SER A 15 -4.80 3.74 0.40
C SER A 15 -3.96 5.00 0.28
N VAL A 16 -3.25 5.14 -0.84
CA VAL A 16 -2.47 6.34 -1.17
C VAL A 16 -3.34 7.48 -1.71
N ASP A 17 -4.57 7.21 -2.15
CA ASP A 17 -5.48 8.22 -2.70
C ASP A 17 -6.11 9.03 -1.57
N PRO A 18 -5.86 10.36 -1.47
CA PRO A 18 -6.46 11.22 -0.44
C PRO A 18 -7.99 11.26 -0.43
N ARG A 19 -8.64 10.83 -1.51
CA ARG A 19 -10.10 10.75 -1.61
C ARG A 19 -10.67 9.47 -1.02
N SER A 20 -9.82 8.49 -0.71
CA SER A 20 -10.21 7.21 -0.13
C SER A 20 -10.49 7.38 1.36
N PRO A 21 -11.52 6.70 1.93
CA PRO A 21 -11.73 6.67 3.37
C PRO A 21 -10.61 5.96 4.13
N TYR A 22 -9.73 5.24 3.43
CA TYR A 22 -8.59 4.52 4.00
C TYR A 22 -7.27 5.29 3.82
N TYR A 23 -7.33 6.58 3.50
CA TYR A 23 -6.14 7.43 3.43
C TYR A 23 -5.70 7.85 4.84
N ASN A 24 -4.40 7.77 5.11
CA ASN A 24 -3.82 8.24 6.37
C ASN A 24 -2.53 9.02 6.11
N ALA A 25 -2.61 10.35 6.19
CA ALA A 25 -1.50 11.25 5.94
C ALA A 25 -0.31 11.01 6.87
N ALA A 26 -0.54 10.71 8.15
CA ALA A 26 0.52 10.55 9.15
C ALA A 26 1.44 9.35 8.86
N ILE A 27 0.93 8.34 8.16
CA ILE A 27 1.72 7.18 7.73
C ILE A 27 2.59 7.54 6.52
N PHE A 28 2.07 8.37 5.62
CA PHE A 28 2.79 8.82 4.42
C PHE A 28 3.81 9.94 4.69
N GLU A 29 3.90 10.45 5.93
CA GLU A 29 5.05 11.25 6.37
C GLU A 29 6.35 10.43 6.43
N TYR A 30 6.22 9.10 6.49
CA TYR A 30 7.32 8.15 6.51
C TYR A 30 7.35 7.31 5.23
N ASP A 31 8.53 6.79 4.88
CA ASP A 31 8.64 5.87 3.76
C ASP A 31 8.01 4.51 4.12
N VAL A 32 7.02 4.09 3.34
CA VAL A 32 6.29 2.84 3.54
C VAL A 32 6.55 1.88 2.39
N GLY A 33 6.92 0.64 2.74
CA GLY A 33 7.04 -0.48 1.82
C GLY A 33 6.04 -1.59 2.15
N ILE A 34 5.69 -2.41 1.16
CA ILE A 34 4.81 -3.57 1.38
C ILE A 34 5.48 -4.82 0.86
N LYS A 35 5.57 -5.84 1.70
CA LYS A 35 6.03 -7.18 1.31
C LYS A 35 4.81 -8.05 1.02
N LEU A 36 4.68 -8.51 -0.21
CA LEU A 36 3.65 -9.45 -0.64
C LEU A 36 4.29 -10.81 -0.94
N ASN A 37 3.91 -11.86 -0.22
CA ASN A 37 4.47 -13.22 -0.38
C ASN A 37 6.00 -13.20 -0.49
N ASP A 38 6.60 -12.54 0.48
CA ASP A 38 8.03 -12.31 0.60
C ASP A 38 8.72 -11.38 -0.43
N ARG A 39 7.97 -10.76 -1.33
CA ARG A 39 8.50 -9.82 -2.31
C ARG A 39 8.11 -8.39 -1.97
N VAL A 40 9.11 -7.52 -1.86
CA VAL A 40 8.88 -6.08 -1.64
C VAL A 40 8.26 -5.45 -2.89
N ARG A 41 7.21 -4.66 -2.68
CA ARG A 41 6.47 -3.89 -3.66
C ARG A 41 6.46 -2.44 -3.20
N THR A 42 6.84 -1.54 -4.11
CA THR A 42 6.87 -0.09 -3.89
C THR A 42 5.78 0.64 -4.66
N GLU A 43 5.24 0.02 -5.71
CA GLU A 43 4.18 0.58 -6.56
C GLU A 43 2.77 0.16 -6.06
N VAL A 44 2.55 0.16 -4.74
CA VAL A 44 1.25 -0.23 -4.18
C VAL A 44 0.39 1.00 -3.96
N GLU A 45 -0.80 1.02 -4.55
CA GLU A 45 -1.78 2.08 -4.31
C GLU A 45 -2.64 1.82 -3.09
N GLU A 46 -2.92 0.55 -2.79
CA GLU A 46 -3.80 0.19 -1.70
C GLU A 46 -3.50 -1.23 -1.22
N TYR A 47 -3.67 -1.51 0.07
CA TYR A 47 -3.59 -2.86 0.60
C TYR A 47 -4.70 -3.13 1.61
N CYS A 48 -5.01 -4.41 1.81
CA CYS A 48 -5.82 -4.90 2.92
C CYS A 48 -5.17 -6.14 3.52
N ILE A 49 -4.85 -6.09 4.82
CA ILE A 49 -4.17 -7.16 5.55
C ILE A 49 -5.17 -8.28 5.85
N SER A 50 -6.34 -7.94 6.41
CA SER A 50 -7.40 -8.90 6.75
C SER A 50 -7.87 -9.72 5.55
N GLU A 51 -8.12 -9.07 4.41
CA GLU A 51 -8.51 -9.74 3.17
C GLU A 51 -7.31 -10.32 2.38
N GLY A 52 -6.08 -9.95 2.74
CA GLY A 52 -4.85 -10.48 2.15
C GLY A 52 -4.67 -10.11 0.67
N TRP A 53 -4.74 -8.82 0.33
CA TRP A 53 -4.45 -8.36 -1.03
C TRP A 53 -3.81 -6.97 -1.09
N ILE A 54 -3.14 -6.71 -2.21
CA ILE A 54 -2.66 -5.39 -2.61
C ILE A 54 -3.24 -4.99 -3.96
N LYS A 55 -3.38 -3.69 -4.21
CA LYS A 55 -3.78 -3.10 -5.48
C LYS A 55 -2.58 -2.38 -6.07
N VAL A 56 -2.17 -2.83 -7.25
CA VAL A 56 -0.99 -2.33 -7.97
C VAL A 56 -1.36 -2.01 -9.41
N PRO A 57 -0.67 -1.07 -10.07
CA PRO A 57 -0.83 -0.88 -11.50
C PRO A 57 -0.35 -2.14 -12.25
N ALA A 58 -1.11 -2.54 -13.26
CA ALA A 58 -0.84 -3.69 -14.13
C ALA A 58 0.21 -3.33 -15.17
N GLY A 59 1.42 -3.02 -14.72
CA GLY A 59 2.51 -2.58 -15.59
C GLY A 59 2.14 -1.34 -16.40
N LYS A 60 2.32 -1.40 -17.73
CA LYS A 60 2.06 -0.29 -18.66
C LYS A 60 0.63 -0.25 -19.21
N ALA A 61 -0.26 -1.13 -18.74
CA ALA A 61 -1.62 -1.17 -19.23
C ALA A 61 -2.41 0.05 -18.74
N LEU A 62 -3.12 0.71 -19.66
CA LEU A 62 -4.01 1.83 -19.37
C LEU A 62 -5.46 1.45 -19.66
N ASP A 63 -6.40 2.05 -18.93
CA ASP A 63 -7.83 1.95 -19.19
C ASP A 63 -8.25 2.79 -20.42
N ARG A 64 -9.53 2.71 -20.81
CA ARG A 64 -10.09 3.50 -21.93
C ARG A 64 -10.00 5.02 -21.76
N LYS A 65 -9.72 5.50 -20.54
CA LYS A 65 -9.57 6.91 -20.19
C LYS A 65 -8.10 7.31 -20.04
N GLY A 66 -7.15 6.38 -20.26
CA GLY A 66 -5.72 6.62 -20.14
C GLY A 66 -5.15 6.49 -18.72
N ASN A 67 -5.93 6.00 -17.74
CA ASN A 67 -5.44 5.80 -16.38
C ASN A 67 -4.76 4.42 -16.25
N PRO A 68 -3.76 4.26 -15.36
CA PRO A 68 -3.18 2.96 -15.07
C PRO A 68 -4.25 1.93 -14.70
N LEU A 69 -4.19 0.77 -15.36
CA LEU A 69 -5.10 -0.33 -15.05
C LEU A 69 -4.69 -0.95 -13.72
N MET A 70 -5.55 -0.87 -12.72
CA MET A 70 -5.25 -1.40 -11.40
C MET A 70 -5.64 -2.88 -11.29
N THR A 71 -4.73 -3.70 -10.75
CA THR A 71 -4.97 -5.14 -10.48
C THR A 71 -4.83 -5.43 -9.00
N LYS A 72 -5.74 -6.25 -8.48
CA LYS A 72 -5.63 -6.81 -7.13
C LYS A 72 -4.82 -8.10 -7.16
N VAL A 73 -3.78 -8.16 -6.36
CA VAL A 73 -2.94 -9.35 -6.18
C VAL A 73 -3.13 -9.85 -4.76
N LYS A 74 -3.54 -11.11 -4.62
CA LYS A 74 -3.76 -11.75 -3.31
C LYS A 74 -2.46 -12.34 -2.76
N GLY A 75 -2.33 -12.35 -1.44
CA GLY A 75 -1.19 -12.94 -0.73
C GLY A 75 -1.05 -12.43 0.70
N LYS A 76 -0.01 -12.91 1.39
CA LYS A 76 0.37 -12.39 2.71
C LYS A 76 0.89 -10.96 2.54
N VAL A 77 0.20 -10.00 3.16
CA VAL A 77 0.53 -8.57 3.11
C VAL A 77 1.23 -8.18 4.42
N GLU A 78 2.46 -7.70 4.31
CA GLU A 78 3.24 -7.23 5.45
C GLU A 78 3.74 -5.81 5.17
N PRO A 79 3.04 -4.76 5.67
CA PRO A 79 3.54 -3.40 5.57
C PRO A 79 4.69 -3.17 6.55
N PHE A 80 5.65 -2.34 6.15
CA PHE A 80 6.80 -1.97 6.98
C PHE A 80 7.26 -0.54 6.68
N TYR A 81 7.88 0.09 7.68
CA TYR A 81 8.58 1.37 7.50
C TYR A 81 9.98 1.12 6.95
N ARG A 82 10.39 1.93 5.98
CA ARG A 82 11.71 1.86 5.33
C ARG A 82 12.68 2.90 5.87
#